data_AF-J2GHW8-F1
#
_entry.id   AF-J2GHW8-F1
#
_cell.length_a   1.000
_cell.length_b   1.000
_cell.length_c   1.000
_cell.angle_alpha   90.00
_cell.angle_beta   90.00
_cell.angle_gamma   90.00
#
_symmetry.space_group_name_H-M   'P 1'
#
loop_
_entity.id
_entity.type
_entity.pdbx_description
1 polymer ?
#
loop_
_entity_poly.entity_id
_entity_poly.type
_entity_poly.pdbx_seq_one_letter_code
_entity_poly.pdbx_strand_id
1 'polypeptide(L)'
;MTQTDIPTWCLNLQLKLMAALDAAWAILDASDDPAEIRRARDKAKACGDGRRARKVALIVPAGRARPLVDAVAAGLSATKAVADLKAAITAPPALVAAPVAAQTEHARRALDKLKGGRRGRL
;
A
#
# COMPACT_ATOMS: atom_id res chain seq x y z
N MET A 1 10.05 31.29 18.75
CA MET A 1 10.25 29.86 18.41
C MET A 1 8.97 29.36 17.75
N THR A 2 9.00 29.06 16.45
CA THR A 2 7.82 28.48 15.77
C THR A 2 7.81 26.98 16.03
N GLN A 3 6.89 26.54 16.89
CA GLN A 3 6.63 25.13 17.12
C GLN A 3 6.12 24.52 15.82
N THR A 4 6.91 23.62 15.24
CA THR A 4 6.54 22.92 14.01
C THR A 4 5.83 21.64 14.42
N ASP A 5 4.51 21.60 14.30
CA ASP A 5 3.75 20.38 14.56
C ASP A 5 4.20 19.29 13.59
N ILE A 6 4.66 18.17 14.16
CA ILE A 6 5.08 17.01 13.38
C ILE A 6 3.81 16.30 12.89
N PRO A 7 3.61 16.17 11.57
CA PRO A 7 2.44 15.47 11.04
C PRO A 7 2.35 14.03 11.57
N THR A 8 1.16 13.57 11.94
CA THR A 8 0.92 12.21 12.48
C THR A 8 1.46 11.10 11.59
N TRP A 9 1.49 11.30 10.26
CA TRP A 9 2.06 10.32 9.33
C TRP A 9 3.57 10.12 9.51
N CYS A 10 4.31 11.17 9.89
CA CYS A 10 5.75 11.08 10.19
C CYS A 10 5.99 10.21 11.42
N LEU A 11 5.19 10.40 12.47
CA LEU A 11 5.25 9.61 13.70
C LEU A 11 4.93 8.14 13.42
N ASN A 12 3.85 7.87 12.67
CA ASN A 12 3.49 6.51 12.27
C ASN A 12 4.57 5.83 11.42
N LEU A 13 5.25 6.59 10.55
CA LEU A 13 6.38 6.08 9.78
C LEU A 13 7.58 5.77 10.67
N GLN A 14 7.91 6.65 11.62
CA GLN A 14 8.98 6.43 12.58
C GLN A 14 8.75 5.18 13.43
N LEU A 15 7.53 5.00 13.95
CA LEU A 15 7.15 3.80 14.72
C LEU A 15 7.34 2.52 13.91
N LYS A 16 6.88 2.50 12.65
CA LYS A 16 7.06 1.34 11.77
C LYS A 16 8.53 1.02 11.48
N LEU A 17 9.37 2.05 11.37
CA LEU A 17 10.81 1.86 11.13
C LEU A 17 11.52 1.33 12.36
N MET A 18 11.21 1.85 13.55
CA MET A 18 11.76 1.33 14.80
C MET A 18 11.34 -0.11 15.00
N ALA A 19 10.05 -0.43 14.85
CA ALA A 19 9.56 -1.81 14.95
C ALA A 19 10.23 -2.77 13.95
N ALA A 20 10.56 -2.31 12.74
CA ALA A 20 11.27 -3.13 11.77
C ALA A 20 12.73 -3.38 12.17
N LEU A 21 13.40 -2.41 12.80
CA LEU A 21 14.74 -2.58 13.35
C LEU A 21 14.72 -3.50 14.57
N ASP A 22 13.77 -3.34 15.48
CA ASP A 22 13.60 -4.20 16.65
C ASP A 22 13.37 -5.66 16.23
N ALA A 23 12.53 -5.88 15.21
CA ALA A 23 12.33 -7.21 14.64
C ALA A 23 13.59 -7.79 13.99
N ALA A 24 14.42 -6.95 13.35
CA ALA A 24 15.69 -7.41 12.79
C ALA A 24 16.69 -7.77 13.89
N TRP A 25 16.75 -6.99 14.97
CA TRP A 25 17.57 -7.27 16.15
C TRP A 25 17.13 -8.56 16.85
N ALA A 26 15.83 -8.80 17.01
CA ALA A 26 15.32 -10.04 17.58
C ALA A 26 15.76 -11.28 16.77
N ILE A 27 15.85 -11.18 15.44
CA ILE A 27 16.35 -12.28 14.59
C ILE A 27 17.87 -12.45 14.78
N LEU A 28 18.63 -11.37 14.89
CA LEU A 28 20.07 -11.41 15.13
C LEU A 28 20.44 -12.03 16.48
N ASP A 29 19.63 -11.81 17.51
CA ASP A 29 19.85 -12.37 18.86
C ASP A 29 19.41 -13.83 18.98
N ALA A 30 18.39 -14.24 18.21
CA ALA A 30 17.79 -15.58 18.32
C ALA A 30 18.30 -16.59 17.28
N SER A 31 18.90 -16.13 16.17
CA SER A 31 19.27 -17.00 15.05
C SER A 31 20.76 -16.97 14.75
N ASP A 32 21.36 -18.17 14.72
CA ASP A 32 22.72 -18.41 14.24
C ASP A 32 22.76 -18.77 12.74
N ASP A 33 21.61 -18.80 12.04
CA ASP A 33 21.58 -19.07 10.60
C ASP A 33 22.08 -17.85 9.81
N PRO A 34 23.23 -17.97 9.09
CA PRO A 34 23.75 -16.87 8.29
C PRO A 34 22.78 -16.39 7.19
N ALA A 35 21.85 -17.23 6.72
CA ALA A 35 20.87 -16.83 5.73
C ALA A 35 19.76 -15.95 6.36
N GLU A 36 19.30 -16.26 7.57
CA GLU A 36 18.33 -15.44 8.30
C GLU A 36 18.90 -14.08 8.70
N ILE A 37 20.15 -14.06 9.17
CA ILE A 37 20.87 -12.82 9.49
C ILE A 37 20.98 -11.91 8.26
N ARG A 38 21.31 -12.46 7.08
CA ARG A 38 21.37 -11.69 5.83
C ARG A 38 19.99 -11.13 5.45
N ARG A 39 18.95 -11.96 5.49
CA ARG A 39 17.57 -11.54 5.20
C ARG A 39 17.09 -10.43 6.14
N ALA A 40 17.39 -10.52 7.43
CA ALA A 40 17.04 -9.50 8.43
C ALA A 40 17.75 -8.16 8.14
N ARG A 41 19.05 -8.21 7.80
CA ARG A 41 19.84 -7.02 7.42
C ARG A 41 19.35 -6.39 6.13
N ASP A 42 19.05 -7.19 5.10
CA ASP A 42 18.55 -6.69 3.82
C ASP A 42 17.19 -6.02 3.98
N LYS A 43 16.32 -6.58 4.83
CA LYS A 43 15.02 -5.98 5.17
C LYS A 43 15.18 -4.65 5.90
N ALA A 44 16.07 -4.58 6.89
CA ALA A 44 16.37 -3.34 7.60
C ALA A 44 16.91 -2.24 6.66
N LYS A 45 17.79 -2.63 5.72
CA LYS A 45 18.33 -1.72 4.70
C LYS A 45 17.24 -1.20 3.75
N ALA A 46 16.39 -2.09 3.24
CA ALA A 46 15.26 -1.73 2.38
C ALA A 46 14.29 -0.75 3.06
N CYS A 47 14.05 -0.92 4.37
CA CYS A 47 13.26 0.03 5.16
C CYS A 47 13.90 1.43 5.21
N GLY A 48 15.22 1.51 5.41
CA GLY A 48 15.97 2.77 5.39
C GLY A 48 15.94 3.46 4.03
N ASP A 49 16.12 2.69 2.95
CA ASP A 49 16.10 3.20 1.57
C ASP A 49 14.69 3.67 1.17
N GLY A 50 13.64 2.93 1.53
CA GLY A 50 12.25 3.33 1.29
C GLY A 50 11.88 4.65 1.99
N ARG A 51 12.38 4.88 3.21
CA ARG A 51 12.22 6.18 3.91
C ARG A 51 12.91 7.30 3.15
N ARG A 52 14.16 7.08 2.71
CA ARG A 52 14.93 8.06 1.95
C ARG A 52 14.24 8.39 0.64
N ALA A 53 13.73 7.40 -0.09
CA ALA A 53 12.98 7.60 -1.33
C ALA A 53 11.72 8.46 -1.12
N ARG A 54 10.95 8.22 -0.05
CA ARG A 54 9.78 9.06 0.28
C ARG A 54 10.18 10.50 0.63
N LYS A 55 11.28 10.69 1.36
CA LYS A 55 11.81 12.03 1.63
C LYS A 55 12.24 12.74 0.35
N VAL A 56 12.92 12.04 -0.57
CA VAL A 56 13.31 12.58 -1.88
C VAL A 56 12.08 12.92 -2.72
N ALA A 57 11.06 12.06 -2.75
CA ALA A 57 9.81 12.32 -3.48
C ALA A 57 9.04 13.56 -2.96
N LEU A 58 9.20 13.92 -1.68
CA LEU A 58 8.63 15.14 -1.11
C LEU A 58 9.47 16.40 -1.39
N ILE A 59 10.78 16.24 -1.66
CA ILE A 59 11.70 17.35 -1.98
C ILE A 59 11.69 17.65 -3.48
N VAL A 60 11.61 16.63 -4.33
CA VAL A 60 11.46 16.80 -5.78
C VAL A 60 10.07 17.39 -6.01
N PRO A 61 9.94 18.60 -6.55
CA PRO A 61 8.63 19.16 -6.85
C PRO A 61 7.88 18.18 -7.75
N ALA A 62 6.65 17.84 -7.38
CA ALA A 62 5.74 17.03 -8.21
C ALA A 62 5.30 17.77 -9.50
N GLY A 63 6.14 18.66 -10.04
CA GLY A 63 5.97 19.28 -11.33
C GLY A 63 6.77 18.51 -12.37
N ARG A 64 6.06 17.76 -13.21
CA ARG A 64 6.53 17.02 -14.40
C ARG A 64 6.82 15.52 -14.20
N ALA A 65 5.99 14.80 -13.45
CA ALA A 65 5.77 13.38 -13.75
C ALA A 65 4.83 13.28 -14.96
N ARG A 66 5.32 12.62 -16.00
CA ARG A 66 4.83 12.59 -17.38
C ARG A 66 3.62 11.65 -17.47
N PRO A 67 2.54 11.98 -18.21
CA PRO A 67 1.32 11.17 -18.34
C PRO A 67 1.57 9.71 -18.79
N LEU A 68 2.76 9.43 -19.34
CA LEU A 68 3.21 8.09 -19.71
C LEU A 68 3.40 7.16 -18.49
N VAL A 69 3.87 7.65 -17.35
CA VAL A 69 4.11 6.79 -16.17
C VAL A 69 2.78 6.36 -15.54
N ASP A 70 1.82 7.28 -15.49
CA ASP A 70 0.46 6.99 -15.02
C ASP A 70 -0.26 6.03 -15.98
N ALA A 71 -0.10 6.23 -17.30
CA ALA A 71 -0.64 5.32 -18.30
C ALA A 71 -0.03 3.92 -18.22
N VAL A 72 1.27 3.81 -17.95
CA VAL A 72 1.95 2.52 -17.77
C VAL A 72 1.51 1.85 -16.47
N ALA A 73 1.38 2.58 -15.37
CA ALA A 73 0.88 2.05 -14.11
C ALA A 73 -0.58 1.56 -14.23
N ALA A 74 -1.42 2.32 -14.93
CA ALA A 74 -2.79 1.94 -15.24
C ALA A 74 -2.85 0.70 -16.14
N GLY A 75 -2.01 0.65 -17.18
CA GLY A 75 -1.90 -0.51 -18.08
C GLY A 75 -1.46 -1.78 -17.35
N LEU A 76 -0.44 -1.68 -16.48
CA LEU A 76 0.04 -2.81 -15.69
C LEU A 76 -1.05 -3.30 -14.72
N SER A 77 -1.78 -2.38 -14.08
CA SER A 77 -2.88 -2.72 -13.18
C SER A 77 -4.03 -3.40 -13.91
N ALA A 78 -4.35 -2.95 -15.13
CA ALA A 78 -5.36 -3.58 -15.99
C ALA A 78 -4.93 -5.00 -16.41
N THR A 79 -3.68 -5.21 -16.81
CA THR A 79 -3.19 -6.57 -17.15
C THR A 79 -3.23 -7.53 -15.98
N LYS A 80 -2.93 -7.05 -14.77
CA LYS A 80 -3.03 -7.83 -13.53
C LYS A 80 -4.48 -8.21 -13.21
N ALA A 81 -5.41 -7.26 -13.35
CA ALA A 81 -6.84 -7.54 -13.14
C ALA A 81 -7.38 -8.57 -14.13
N VAL A 82 -6.93 -8.54 -15.40
CA VAL A 82 -7.28 -9.55 -16.40
C VAL A 82 -6.72 -10.93 -16.06
N ALA A 83 -5.47 -10.99 -15.56
CA ALA A 83 -4.86 -12.24 -15.11
C ALA A 83 -5.58 -12.82 -13.88
N ASP A 84 -5.92 -11.97 -12.91
CA ASP A 84 -6.63 -12.36 -11.69
C ASP A 84 -8.07 -12.83 -12.02
N LEU A 85 -8.77 -12.20 -12.97
CA LEU A 85 -10.09 -12.63 -13.46
C LEU A 85 -10.02 -14.00 -14.18
N LYS A 86 -8.99 -14.21 -15.02
CA LYS A 86 -8.78 -15.49 -15.69
C LYS A 86 -8.57 -16.61 -14.67
N ALA A 87 -7.78 -16.36 -13.63
CA ALA A 87 -7.57 -17.31 -12.54
C ALA A 87 -8.86 -17.63 -11.78
N ALA A 88 -9.70 -16.62 -11.51
CA ALA A 88 -10.98 -16.79 -10.83
C ALA A 88 -12.00 -17.61 -11.64
N ILE A 89 -12.04 -17.46 -12.97
CA ILE A 89 -12.94 -18.22 -13.85
C ILE A 89 -12.50 -19.69 -13.97
N THR A 90 -11.20 -19.97 -13.86
CA THR A 90 -10.67 -21.34 -13.91
C THR A 90 -10.69 -22.07 -12.55
N ALA A 91 -11.09 -21.40 -11.46
CA ALA A 91 -11.13 -21.99 -10.13
C ALA A 91 -12.43 -22.80 -9.89
N PRO A 92 -12.37 -23.98 -9.25
CA PRO A 92 -13.56 -24.80 -8.98
C PRO A 92 -14.57 -24.11 -8.05
N PRO A 93 -15.88 -24.43 -8.18
CA PRO A 93 -16.99 -23.56 -7.76
C PRO A 93 -17.21 -23.39 -6.25
N ALA A 94 -16.45 -24.07 -5.38
CA ALA A 94 -16.68 -24.05 -3.94
C ALA A 94 -16.22 -22.75 -3.24
N LEU A 95 -15.37 -21.92 -3.87
CA LEU A 95 -14.75 -20.75 -3.23
C LEU A 95 -15.28 -19.39 -3.71
N VAL A 96 -16.18 -19.34 -4.70
CA VAL A 96 -16.58 -18.08 -5.37
C VAL A 96 -17.86 -17.46 -4.80
N ALA A 97 -18.65 -18.20 -4.00
CA ALA A 97 -19.95 -17.71 -3.52
C ALA A 97 -19.86 -16.66 -2.40
N ALA A 98 -18.84 -16.72 -1.53
CA ALA A 98 -18.70 -15.81 -0.39
C ALA A 98 -18.29 -14.35 -0.73
N PRO A 99 -17.33 -14.07 -1.64
CA PRO A 99 -16.87 -12.69 -1.87
C PRO A 99 -17.81 -11.86 -2.74
N VAL A 100 -18.63 -12.48 -3.61
CA VAL A 100 -19.50 -11.77 -4.56
C VAL A 100 -20.69 -11.12 -3.85
N ALA A 101 -21.24 -11.77 -2.82
CA ALA A 101 -22.35 -11.22 -2.03
C ALA A 101 -21.95 -9.94 -1.27
N ALA A 102 -20.73 -9.92 -0.69
CA ALA A 102 -20.21 -8.77 0.03
C ALA A 102 -19.88 -7.57 -0.90
N GLN A 103 -19.30 -7.83 -2.07
CA GLN A 103 -19.00 -6.81 -3.08
C GLN A 103 -20.28 -6.13 -3.60
N THR A 104 -21.35 -6.90 -3.81
CA THR A 104 -22.64 -6.39 -4.31
C THR A 104 -23.30 -5.43 -3.32
N GLU A 105 -23.19 -5.70 -2.02
CA GLU A 105 -23.72 -4.84 -0.96
C GLU A 105 -22.93 -3.52 -0.83
N HIS A 106 -21.61 -3.57 -0.96
CA HIS A 106 -20.76 -2.37 -0.97
C HIS A 106 -21.06 -1.48 -2.19
N ALA A 107 -21.25 -2.09 -3.37
CA ALA A 107 -21.58 -1.36 -4.60
C ALA A 107 -22.95 -0.65 -4.51
N ARG A 108 -23.95 -1.28 -3.89
CA ARG A 108 -25.27 -0.67 -3.66
C ARG A 108 -25.21 0.54 -2.74
N ARG A 109 -24.50 0.43 -1.60
CA ARG A 109 -24.32 1.53 -0.65
C ARG A 109 -23.54 2.71 -1.25
N ALA A 110 -22.62 2.46 -2.18
CA ALA A 110 -21.91 3.51 -2.90
C ALA A 110 -22.82 4.25 -3.90
N LEU A 111 -23.69 3.51 -4.59
CA LEU A 111 -24.66 4.06 -5.54
C LEU A 111 -25.73 4.93 -4.85
N ASP A 112 -26.18 4.56 -3.66
CA ASP A 112 -27.13 5.36 -2.88
C ASP A 112 -26.54 6.69 -2.40
N LYS A 113 -25.25 6.70 -2.04
CA LYS A 113 -24.53 7.94 -1.68
C LYS A 113 -24.37 8.90 -2.87
N LEU A 114 -24.17 8.34 -4.07
CA LEU A 114 -24.11 9.12 -5.32
C LEU A 114 -25.49 9.66 -5.73
N LYS A 115 -26.57 8.92 -5.47
CA LYS A 115 -27.95 9.37 -5.76
C LYS A 115 -28.49 10.35 -4.72
N GLY A 116 -28.07 10.26 -3.46
CA GLY A 116 -28.52 11.13 -2.36
C GLY A 116 -27.92 12.55 -2.35
N GLY A 117 -26.92 12.84 -3.19
CA GLY A 117 -26.14 14.08 -3.15
C GLY A 117 -26.75 15.32 -3.82
N ARG A 118 -28.06 15.34 -4.16
CA ARG A 118 -28.68 16.50 -4.82
C ARG A 118 -29.96 17.02 -4.16
N ARG A 119 -29.94 17.21 -2.84
CA ARG A 119 -30.84 18.17 -2.15
C ARG A 119 -30.06 19.08 -1.19
N GLY A 120 -28.99 19.69 -1.69
CA GLY A 120 -28.65 21.05 -1.33
C GLY A 120 -29.20 21.95 -2.43
N ARG A 121 -30.41 22.48 -2.25
CA ARG A 121 -30.94 23.53 -3.11
C ARG A 121 -31.65 24.56 -2.23
N LEU A 122 -31.11 25.78 -2.33
CA LEU A 122 -31.64 27.08 -1.89
C LEU A 122 -31.57 27.33 -0.38
#